data_AF-A0A3S5AZ83-F1
#
_entry.id   AF-A0A3S5AZ83-F1
#
_cell.length_a   1.000
_cell.length_b   1.000
_cell.length_c   1.000
_cell.angle_alpha   90.00
_cell.angle_beta   90.00
_cell.angle_gamma   90.00
#
_symmetry.space_group_name_H-M   'P 1'
#
loop_
_entity.id
_entity.type
_entity.pdbx_description
1 polymer ?
#
loop_
_entity_poly.entity_id
_entity_poly.type
_entity_poly.pdbx_seq_one_letter_code
_entity_poly.pdbx_strand_id
1 'polypeptide(L)'
;MNLPRGLVLPHLAGLMPANATKNRTQSILPYDHSRVVLLPDKMAHASSGLISPRKHGNDYINASFVDGYLRRRAYIAAQSPFDLQTTIDFWLMVFQRNVAQVVMLTDLVEQNVVKCSQYWPNTLSHYGDAILFFQLMADYH
;
A
#
# COMPACT_ATOMS: atom_id res chain seq x y z
N MET A 1 -10.25 19.56 -21.82
CA MET A 1 -9.62 18.22 -21.82
C MET A 1 -10.58 17.28 -21.10
N ASN A 2 -11.18 16.30 -21.79
CA ASN A 2 -12.05 15.32 -21.14
C ASN A 2 -11.18 14.16 -20.64
N LEU A 3 -10.94 14.12 -19.33
CA LEU A 3 -10.30 12.95 -18.73
C LEU A 3 -11.29 11.78 -18.76
N PRO A 4 -10.86 10.58 -19.16
CA PRO A 4 -11.72 9.40 -19.13
C PRO A 4 -12.20 9.14 -17.69
N ARG A 5 -13.49 8.84 -17.54
CA ARG A 5 -14.10 8.51 -16.25
C ARG A 5 -14.15 7.01 -16.06
N GLY A 6 -13.81 6.55 -14.86
CA GLY A 6 -13.85 5.13 -14.49
C GLY A 6 -12.63 4.33 -14.93
N LEU A 7 -12.70 3.02 -14.69
CA LEU A 7 -11.65 2.06 -15.05
C LEU A 7 -11.73 1.75 -16.54
N VAL A 8 -10.79 2.28 -17.32
CA VAL A 8 -10.74 2.11 -18.79
C VAL A 8 -9.64 1.14 -19.25
N LEU A 9 -8.70 0.79 -18.36
CA LEU A 9 -7.61 -0.14 -18.63
C LEU A 9 -7.78 -1.44 -17.82
N PRO A 10 -7.10 -2.54 -18.20
CA PRO A 10 -7.17 -3.81 -17.48
C PRO A 10 -6.74 -3.69 -16.00
N HIS A 11 -7.48 -4.36 -15.13
CA HIS A 11 -7.32 -4.42 -13.68
C HIS A 11 -7.73 -5.81 -13.15
N LEU A 12 -7.41 -6.85 -13.93
CA LEU A 12 -7.83 -8.23 -13.71
C LEU A 12 -7.31 -8.79 -12.39
N ALA A 13 -6.10 -8.40 -11.96
CA ALA A 13 -5.55 -8.84 -10.69
C ALA A 13 -6.42 -8.38 -9.51
N GLY A 14 -6.95 -7.15 -9.56
CA GLY A 14 -7.84 -6.62 -8.53
C GLY A 14 -9.22 -7.27 -8.49
N LEU A 15 -9.66 -7.84 -9.62
CA LEU A 15 -10.95 -8.54 -9.75
C LEU A 15 -10.90 -10.02 -9.33
N MET A 16 -9.71 -10.59 -9.10
CA MET A 16 -9.60 -11.98 -8.70
C MET A 16 -10.31 -12.22 -7.34
N PRO A 17 -11.12 -13.28 -7.18
CA PRO A 17 -11.81 -13.56 -5.91
C PRO A 17 -10.85 -13.65 -4.71
N ALA A 18 -9.64 -14.16 -4.93
CA ALA A 18 -8.61 -14.24 -3.89
C ALA A 18 -8.04 -12.88 -3.44
N ASN A 19 -8.29 -11.81 -4.19
CA ASN A 19 -7.82 -10.45 -3.94
C ASN A 19 -8.96 -9.49 -3.55
N ALA A 20 -10.21 -9.90 -3.70
CA ALA A 20 -11.38 -9.06 -3.40
C ALA A 20 -11.38 -8.53 -1.95
N THR A 21 -10.95 -9.35 -0.99
CA THR A 21 -10.84 -8.96 0.43
C THR A 21 -9.69 -8.01 0.72
N LYS A 22 -8.78 -7.79 -0.23
CA LYS A 22 -7.65 -6.87 -0.11
C LYS A 22 -7.96 -5.47 -0.65
N ASN A 23 -9.17 -5.23 -1.16
CA ASN A 23 -9.60 -3.94 -1.69
C ASN A 23 -10.54 -3.23 -0.70
N ARG A 24 -10.22 -1.98 -0.35
CA ARG A 24 -11.08 -1.19 0.56
C ARG A 24 -12.43 -0.90 -0.08
N THR A 25 -12.44 -0.70 -1.40
CA THR A 25 -13.66 -0.56 -2.22
C THR A 25 -13.46 -1.33 -3.52
N GLN A 26 -14.52 -1.97 -4.03
CA GLN A 26 -14.45 -2.71 -5.30
C GLN A 26 -14.46 -1.80 -6.53
N SER A 27 -14.77 -0.51 -6.36
CA SER A 27 -14.79 0.48 -7.44
C SER A 27 -13.42 1.12 -7.70
N ILE A 28 -12.45 0.94 -6.81
CA ILE A 28 -11.11 1.54 -6.91
C ILE A 28 -10.08 0.42 -6.91
N LEU A 29 -9.63 0.04 -8.11
CA LEU A 29 -8.69 -1.05 -8.34
C LEU A 29 -7.46 -0.54 -9.10
N PRO A 30 -6.25 -1.07 -8.81
CA PRO A 30 -5.06 -0.69 -9.54
C PRO A 30 -5.10 -1.31 -10.94
N TYR A 31 -4.57 -0.59 -11.94
CA TYR A 31 -4.41 -1.17 -13.27
C TYR A 31 -3.26 -2.18 -13.30
N ASP A 32 -3.43 -3.25 -14.08
CA ASP A 32 -2.47 -4.36 -14.12
C ASP A 32 -1.06 -3.93 -14.58
N HIS A 33 -0.98 -2.94 -15.48
CA HIS A 33 0.28 -2.47 -16.04
C HIS A 33 1.10 -1.57 -15.08
N SER A 34 0.44 -0.96 -14.09
CA SER A 34 1.07 -0.03 -13.16
C SER A 34 1.02 -0.51 -11.71
N ARG A 35 0.30 -1.60 -11.40
CA ARG A 35 0.20 -2.13 -10.04
C ARG A 35 1.58 -2.46 -9.46
N VAL A 36 1.68 -2.32 -8.15
CA VAL A 36 2.83 -2.84 -7.42
C VAL A 36 2.66 -4.35 -7.25
N VAL A 37 3.72 -5.10 -7.58
CA VAL A 37 3.79 -6.56 -7.44
C VAL A 37 4.61 -6.88 -6.19
N LEU A 38 4.06 -7.61 -5.23
CA LEU A 38 4.81 -8.08 -4.05
C LEU A 38 5.64 -9.31 -4.42
N LEU A 39 6.92 -9.30 -4.04
CA LEU A 39 7.83 -10.42 -4.23
C LEU A 39 7.54 -11.53 -3.20
N PRO A 40 7.78 -12.81 -3.55
CA PRO A 40 7.64 -13.92 -2.62
C PRO A 40 8.53 -13.79 -1.39
N ASP A 41 8.00 -14.22 -0.24
CA ASP A 41 8.62 -14.08 1.10
C ASP A 41 10.01 -14.75 1.22
N LYS A 42 10.33 -15.72 0.35
CA LYS A 42 11.64 -16.39 0.33
C LYS A 42 12.82 -15.44 0.10
N MET A 43 12.59 -14.26 -0.50
CA MET A 43 13.63 -13.23 -0.64
C MET A 43 13.71 -12.28 0.57
N ALA A 44 12.68 -12.21 1.42
CA ALA A 44 12.60 -11.26 2.54
C ALA A 44 12.94 -11.89 3.91
N HIS A 45 12.75 -13.21 4.08
CA HIS A 45 12.85 -13.89 5.38
C HIS A 45 14.00 -14.90 5.51
N ALA A 46 14.79 -15.14 4.46
CA ALA A 46 15.88 -16.12 4.52
C ALA A 46 16.96 -15.77 5.57
N SER A 47 17.02 -14.52 6.02
CA SER A 47 17.97 -14.03 7.03
C SER A 47 17.40 -13.82 8.44
N SER A 48 16.07 -13.89 8.64
CA SER A 48 15.44 -13.48 9.93
C SER A 48 14.70 -14.60 10.67
N GLY A 49 14.47 -15.77 10.06
CA GLY A 49 13.81 -16.92 10.71
C GLY A 49 12.33 -16.70 11.09
N LEU A 50 11.76 -15.53 10.79
CA LEU A 50 10.37 -15.19 11.05
C LEU A 50 9.44 -15.82 10.00
N ILE A 51 8.39 -16.50 10.47
CA ILE A 51 7.31 -17.03 9.61
C ILE A 51 6.45 -15.86 9.16
N SER A 52 6.35 -15.65 7.85
CA SER A 52 5.46 -14.66 7.27
C SER A 52 3.99 -15.08 7.50
N PRO A 53 3.14 -14.22 8.09
CA PRO A 53 1.71 -14.48 8.22
C PRO A 53 0.95 -14.43 6.88
N ARG A 54 1.62 -14.14 5.76
CA ARG A 54 0.97 -14.02 4.45
C ARG A 54 0.62 -15.39 3.87
N LYS A 55 -0.51 -15.42 3.15
CA LYS A 55 -0.84 -16.54 2.27
C LYS A 55 0.22 -16.64 1.18
N HIS A 56 1.04 -17.69 1.25
CA HIS A 56 2.19 -17.89 0.38
C HIS A 56 1.81 -17.71 -1.11
N GLY A 57 2.57 -16.85 -1.81
CA GLY A 57 2.45 -16.69 -3.27
C GLY A 57 1.43 -15.67 -3.77
N ASN A 58 0.68 -14.98 -2.91
CA ASN A 58 -0.15 -13.86 -3.36
C ASN A 58 0.73 -12.60 -3.58
N ASP A 59 0.76 -12.08 -4.81
CA ASP A 59 1.60 -10.95 -5.22
C ASP A 59 0.85 -9.60 -5.23
N TYR A 60 -0.43 -9.61 -4.81
CA TYR A 60 -1.34 -8.49 -4.96
C TYR A 60 -1.37 -7.59 -3.73
N ILE A 61 -1.28 -6.30 -4.01
CA ILE A 61 -1.63 -5.18 -3.13
C ILE A 61 -2.33 -4.12 -3.97
N ASN A 62 -3.34 -3.44 -3.40
CA ASN A 62 -4.00 -2.33 -4.07
C ASN A 62 -3.13 -1.06 -3.99
N ALA A 63 -2.13 -1.01 -4.88
CA ALA A 63 -1.22 0.10 -5.05
C ALA A 63 -0.73 0.17 -6.50
N SER A 64 -0.46 1.37 -7.00
CA SER A 64 0.05 1.63 -8.35
C SER A 64 1.27 2.53 -8.30
N PHE A 65 2.24 2.27 -9.18
CA PHE A 65 3.29 3.23 -9.47
C PHE A 65 2.73 4.45 -10.19
N VAL A 66 3.21 5.62 -9.81
CA VAL A 66 2.87 6.90 -10.43
C VAL A 66 4.16 7.57 -10.87
N ASP A 67 4.18 8.07 -12.10
CA ASP A 67 5.30 8.84 -12.63
C ASP A 67 5.32 10.23 -11.98
N GLY A 68 6.52 10.69 -11.66
CA GLY A 68 6.76 12.08 -11.24
C GLY A 68 7.27 12.93 -12.40
N TYR A 69 7.62 14.18 -12.11
CA TYR A 69 8.25 15.04 -13.09
C TYR A 69 9.60 14.43 -13.53
N LEU A 70 9.69 14.03 -14.80
CA LEU A 70 10.86 13.42 -15.44
C LEU A 70 11.38 12.12 -14.79
N ARG A 71 10.60 11.51 -13.89
CA ARG A 71 10.99 10.28 -13.19
C ARG A 71 9.87 9.26 -13.26
N ARG A 72 10.09 8.18 -14.02
CA ARG A 72 9.16 7.06 -14.05
C ARG A 72 9.09 6.38 -12.68
N ARG A 73 7.88 5.97 -12.28
CA ARG A 73 7.60 5.26 -11.02
C ARG A 73 8.19 5.98 -9.80
N ALA A 74 8.09 7.30 -9.78
CA ALA A 74 8.63 8.14 -8.71
C ALA A 74 7.86 7.95 -7.39
N TYR A 75 6.56 7.66 -7.48
CA TYR A 75 5.67 7.51 -6.34
C TYR A 75 4.92 6.18 -6.39
N ILE A 76 4.38 5.80 -5.24
CA ILE A 76 3.40 4.72 -5.12
C ILE A 76 2.13 5.34 -4.54
N ALA A 77 1.05 5.27 -5.29
CA ALA A 77 -0.29 5.55 -4.77
C ALA A 77 -0.87 4.23 -4.25
N ALA A 78 -1.15 4.16 -2.96
CA ALA A 78 -1.68 2.97 -2.30
C ALA A 78 -2.97 3.30 -1.56
N GLN A 79 -3.89 2.34 -1.49
CA GLN A 79 -5.01 2.46 -0.55
C GLN A 79 -4.48 2.48 0.88
N SER A 80 -5.21 3.12 1.79
CA SER A 80 -4.96 2.97 3.22
C SER A 80 -5.19 1.51 3.65
N PRO A 81 -4.24 0.87 4.37
CA PRO A 81 -4.47 -0.42 5.03
C PRO A 81 -5.67 -0.36 5.96
N PHE A 82 -6.45 -1.44 6.03
CA PHE A 82 -7.67 -1.48 6.85
C PHE A 82 -7.75 -2.67 7.80
N ASP A 83 -7.01 -3.74 7.53
CA ASP A 83 -6.96 -4.94 8.35
C ASP A 83 -5.51 -5.43 8.55
N LEU A 84 -5.34 -6.49 9.34
CA LEU A 84 -4.02 -7.05 9.61
C LEU A 84 -3.31 -7.51 8.32
N GLN A 85 -4.03 -8.17 7.41
CA GLN A 85 -3.46 -8.73 6.18
C GLN A 85 -2.94 -7.64 5.24
N THR A 86 -3.74 -6.59 5.02
CA THR A 86 -3.37 -5.43 4.18
C THR A 86 -2.30 -4.57 4.83
N THR A 87 -2.23 -4.52 6.16
CA THR A 87 -1.15 -3.86 6.91
C THR A 87 0.19 -4.58 6.70
N ILE A 88 0.19 -5.92 6.77
CA ILE A 88 1.38 -6.73 6.47
C ILE A 88 1.83 -6.53 5.03
N ASP A 89 0.90 -6.61 4.07
CA ASP A 89 1.19 -6.40 2.64
C ASP A 89 1.76 -4.99 2.39
N PHE A 90 1.23 -3.96 3.07
CA PHE A 90 1.70 -2.58 2.98
C PHE A 90 3.14 -2.41 3.49
N TRP A 91 3.47 -2.93 4.66
CA TRP A 91 4.84 -2.87 5.18
C TRP A 91 5.83 -3.67 4.34
N LEU A 92 5.39 -4.82 3.82
CA LEU A 92 6.19 -5.59 2.88
C LEU A 92 6.47 -4.80 1.59
N MET A 93 5.47 -4.08 1.07
CA MET A 93 5.66 -3.18 -0.08
C MET A 93 6.69 -2.10 0.24
N VAL A 94 6.55 -1.42 1.38
CA VAL A 94 7.48 -0.36 1.83
C VAL A 94 8.91 -0.89 1.87
N PHE A 95 9.11 -2.06 2.49
CA PHE A 95 10.41 -2.73 2.58
C PHE A 95 10.96 -3.12 1.20
N GLN A 96 10.21 -3.89 0.41
CA GLN A 96 10.66 -4.40 -0.89
C GLN A 96 10.90 -3.30 -1.93
N ARG A 97 10.24 -2.14 -1.79
CA ARG A 97 10.38 -0.99 -2.68
C ARG A 97 11.34 0.08 -2.14
N ASN A 98 11.98 -0.17 -1.00
CA ASN A 98 12.91 0.76 -0.36
C ASN A 98 12.29 2.17 -0.19
N VAL A 99 11.04 2.21 0.28
CA VAL A 99 10.31 3.45 0.50
C VAL A 99 10.84 4.11 1.78
N ALA A 100 11.41 5.30 1.65
CA ALA A 100 11.95 6.05 2.77
C ALA A 100 10.92 6.94 3.48
N GLN A 101 9.82 7.31 2.80
CA GLN A 101 8.82 8.25 3.32
C GLN A 101 7.42 7.77 2.96
N VAL A 102 6.53 7.79 3.95
CA VAL A 102 5.10 7.51 3.79
C VAL A 102 4.34 8.80 4.07
N VAL A 103 3.62 9.29 3.07
CA VAL A 103 2.76 10.48 3.19
C VAL A 103 1.31 10.02 3.29
N MET A 104 0.66 10.32 4.42
CA MET A 104 -0.75 10.00 4.64
C MET A 104 -1.59 11.26 4.42
N LEU A 105 -2.55 11.17 3.50
CA LEU A 105 -3.36 12.30 3.00
C LEU A 105 -4.75 12.40 3.64
N THR A 106 -5.04 11.62 4.68
CA THR A 106 -6.35 11.52 5.32
C THR A 106 -6.16 11.30 6.82
N ASP A 107 -7.15 11.67 7.62
CA ASP A 107 -7.19 11.29 9.03
C ASP A 107 -7.57 9.80 9.20
N LEU A 108 -7.42 9.29 10.42
CA LEU A 108 -7.94 7.96 10.75
C LEU A 108 -9.48 7.93 10.62
N VAL A 109 -10.13 9.00 11.06
CA VAL A 109 -11.58 9.16 11.05
C VAL A 109 -11.94 10.54 10.52
N GLU A 110 -12.77 10.59 9.49
CA GLU A 110 -13.35 11.83 8.97
C GLU A 110 -14.87 11.72 9.04
N GLN A 111 -15.55 12.71 9.63
CA GLN A 111 -17.02 12.73 9.72
C GLN A 111 -17.61 11.44 10.32
N ASN A 112 -16.98 10.88 11.36
CA ASN A 112 -17.32 9.59 12.00
C ASN A 112 -17.19 8.35 11.10
N VAL A 113 -16.53 8.46 9.95
CA VAL A 113 -16.23 7.35 9.05
C VAL A 113 -14.75 7.02 9.15
N VAL A 114 -14.42 5.76 9.43
CA VAL A 114 -13.03 5.28 9.43
C VAL A 114 -12.48 5.31 8.00
N LYS A 115 -11.56 6.23 7.73
CA LYS A 115 -10.89 6.39 6.43
C LYS A 115 -9.58 5.62 6.38
N CYS A 116 -8.89 5.53 7.51
CA CYS A 116 -7.63 4.84 7.63
C CYS A 116 -7.55 4.07 8.95
N SER A 117 -7.05 2.84 8.90
CA SER A 117 -6.66 2.13 10.12
C SER A 117 -5.26 2.57 10.51
N GLN A 118 -4.98 2.65 11.80
CA GLN A 118 -3.62 2.92 12.25
C GLN A 118 -2.73 1.71 11.91
N TYR A 119 -1.72 1.93 11.06
CA TYR A 119 -0.80 0.89 10.59
C TYR A 119 0.61 1.04 11.17
N TRP A 120 0.79 1.91 12.17
CA TRP A 120 2.06 2.18 12.85
C TRP A 120 1.93 2.00 14.38
N PRO A 121 3.02 1.70 15.10
CA PRO A 121 2.96 1.54 16.55
C PRO A 121 2.64 2.85 17.27
N ASN A 122 1.93 2.77 18.42
CA ASN A 122 1.62 3.92 19.29
C ASN A 122 2.86 4.54 19.95
N THR A 123 3.99 3.85 19.91
CA THR A 123 5.26 4.27 20.51
C THR A 123 6.35 4.24 19.45
N LEU A 124 7.13 5.32 19.37
CA LEU A 124 8.35 5.38 18.56
C LEU A 124 9.24 4.18 18.90
N SER A 125 9.29 3.24 17.98
CA SER A 125 10.16 2.07 18.07
C SER A 125 11.17 2.20 16.94
N HIS A 126 12.44 2.33 17.28
CA HIS A 126 13.52 2.33 16.30
C HIS A 126 13.63 0.92 15.69
N TYR A 127 13.35 0.78 14.39
CA TYR A 127 13.54 -0.46 13.65
C TYR A 127 14.73 -0.33 12.69
N GLY A 128 15.95 -0.51 13.21
CA GLY A 128 17.20 -0.42 12.43
C GLY A 128 17.54 1.01 11.98
N ASP A 129 18.17 1.15 10.81
CA ASP A 129 18.62 2.43 10.23
C ASP A 129 17.50 3.24 9.53
N ALA A 130 16.26 2.73 9.51
CA ALA A 130 15.14 3.39 8.85
C ALA A 130 14.37 4.27 9.84
N ILE A 131 14.51 5.60 9.73
CA ILE A 131 13.63 6.54 10.40
C ILE A 131 12.35 6.66 9.59
N LEU A 132 11.28 6.11 10.14
CA LEU A 132 9.94 6.19 9.58
C LEU A 132 9.32 7.53 9.92
N PHE A 133 9.43 8.50 9.02
CA PHE A 133 8.72 9.76 9.13
C PHE A 133 7.28 9.57 8.67
N PHE A 134 6.35 9.61 9.63
CA PHE A 134 4.93 9.78 9.35
C PHE A 134 4.63 11.28 9.37
N GLN A 135 4.51 11.88 8.19
CA GLN A 135 3.94 13.22 8.11
C GLN A 135 2.43 13.07 7.95
N LEU A 136 1.68 13.27 9.04
CA LEU A 136 0.26 13.59 8.96
C LEU A 136 0.16 14.99 8.35
N MET A 137 -0.47 15.10 7.19
CA MET A 137 -0.69 16.38 6.49
C MET A 137 -2.10 16.96 6.76
N ALA A 138 -2.83 16.41 7.73
CA ALA A 138 -4.24 16.74 7.96
C ALA A 138 -4.48 18.06 8.69
N ASP A 139 -3.47 18.63 9.36
CA ASP A 139 -3.62 19.88 10.11
C ASP A 139 -3.36 21.13 9.23
N TYR A 140 -4.13 21.30 8.15
CA TYR A 140 -4.29 22.59 7.47
C TYR A 140 -5.76 23.03 7.58
N HIS A 141 -6.11 23.62 8.72
CA HIS A 141 -7.31 24.44 8.93
C HIS A 141 -6.90 25.86 9.29
#